data_AF-A0A512J1W4-F1
#
_entry.id   AF-A0A512J1W4-F1
#
_cell.length_a   1.000
_cell.length_b   1.000
_cell.length_c   1.000
_cell.angle_alpha   90.00
_cell.angle_beta   90.00
_cell.angle_gamma   90.00
#
_symmetry.space_group_name_H-M   'P 1'
#
loop_
_entity.id
_entity.type
_entity.pdbx_description
1 polymer ?
#
loop_
_entity_poly.entity_id
_entity_poly.type
_entity_poly.pdbx_seq_one_letter_code
_entity_poly.pdbx_strand_id
1 'polypeptide(L)'
;MQKSHAARPSALDARLSAPKTAKILLGNEIVGCHLREEGGDDARLEMISAAGIPEHFVLAVGDGDERLARVTCRKQGANGAEIWVQFLGPARLAA
;
A
#
# COMPACT_ATOMS: atom_id res chain seq x y z
N MET A 1 -10.49 -14.13 31.77
CA MET A 1 -9.44 -14.01 30.74
C MET A 1 -9.96 -13.08 29.65
N GLN A 2 -9.65 -11.79 29.73
CA GLN A 2 -10.19 -10.76 28.85
C GLN A 2 -9.30 -10.63 27.62
N LYS A 3 -9.88 -10.87 26.43
CA LYS A 3 -9.19 -10.84 25.14
C LYS A 3 -8.78 -9.40 24.85
N SER A 4 -7.47 -9.16 24.71
CA SER A 4 -6.92 -7.90 24.25
C SER A 4 -7.40 -7.63 22.82
N HIS A 5 -8.48 -6.86 22.69
CA HIS A 5 -8.88 -6.28 21.42
C HIS A 5 -7.90 -5.14 21.14
N ALA A 6 -6.88 -5.39 20.32
CA ALA A 6 -6.05 -4.31 19.78
C ALA A 6 -6.99 -3.33 19.06
N ALA A 7 -7.12 -2.12 19.61
CA ALA A 7 -7.90 -1.06 19.00
C ALA A 7 -7.27 -0.78 17.64
N ARG A 8 -8.03 -0.99 16.56
CA ARG A 8 -7.58 -0.62 15.22
C ARG A 8 -7.34 0.90 15.23
N PRO A 9 -6.20 1.38 14.72
CA PRO A 9 -5.94 2.81 14.67
C PRO A 9 -7.09 3.52 13.95
N SER A 10 -7.50 4.68 14.45
CA SER A 10 -8.56 5.47 13.83
C SER A 10 -8.13 5.86 12.42
N ALA A 11 -9.07 5.98 11.48
CA ALA A 11 -8.77 6.49 10.13
C ALA A 11 -8.09 7.87 10.16
N LEU A 12 -8.34 8.67 11.20
CA LEU A 12 -7.65 9.95 11.40
C LEU A 12 -6.17 9.76 11.75
N ASP A 13 -5.83 8.77 12.58
CA ASP A 13 -4.45 8.47 12.98
C ASP A 13 -3.64 7.93 11.80
N ALA A 14 -4.26 7.08 10.96
CA ALA A 14 -3.63 6.56 9.75
C ALA A 14 -3.25 7.70 8.78
N ARG A 15 -4.14 8.67 8.60
CA ARG A 15 -3.94 9.83 7.71
C ARG A 15 -2.88 10.81 8.20
N LEU A 16 -2.66 10.87 9.52
CA LEU A 16 -1.62 11.71 10.14
C LEU A 16 -0.26 11.01 10.21
N SER A 17 -0.17 9.72 9.86
CA SER A 17 1.10 9.00 9.88
C SER A 17 2.05 9.46 8.76
N ALA A 18 3.35 9.47 9.06
CA ALA A 18 4.38 9.78 8.06
C ALA A 18 4.38 8.72 6.94
N PRO A 19 4.64 9.10 5.67
CA PRO A 19 4.72 8.14 4.58
C PRO A 19 5.74 7.04 4.86
N LYS A 20 5.35 5.79 4.63
CA LYS A 20 6.24 4.64 4.73
C LYS A 20 6.90 4.41 3.36
N THR A 21 8.17 4.03 3.35
CA THR A 21 8.80 3.55 2.11
C THR A 21 8.21 2.19 1.75
N ALA A 22 7.82 2.02 0.49
CA ALA A 22 7.27 0.79 -0.04
C ALA A 22 7.84 0.49 -1.44
N LYS A 23 7.68 -0.76 -1.87
CA LYS A 23 8.12 -1.25 -3.18
C LYS A 23 7.00 -2.07 -3.81
N ILE A 24 6.67 -1.75 -5.05
CA ILE A 24 5.81 -2.60 -5.88
C ILE A 24 6.70 -3.67 -6.51
N LEU A 25 6.36 -4.92 -6.29
CA LEU A 25 7.09 -6.07 -6.84
C LEU A 25 6.38 -6.52 -8.11
N LEU A 26 7.02 -6.28 -9.26
CA LEU A 26 6.64 -6.80 -10.56
C LEU A 26 7.60 -7.94 -10.89
N GLY A 27 7.15 -8.97 -11.61
CA GLY A 27 7.94 -10.21 -11.80
C GLY A 27 9.38 -10.01 -12.28
N ASN A 28 9.64 -8.92 -13.03
CA ASN A 28 10.96 -8.54 -13.53
C ASN A 28 11.45 -7.15 -13.07
N GLU A 29 10.67 -6.42 -12.26
CA GLU A 29 10.95 -5.03 -11.93
C GLU A 29 10.50 -4.69 -10.50
N ILE A 30 11.24 -3.80 -9.83
CA ILE A 30 10.87 -3.26 -8.52
C ILE A 30 10.68 -1.76 -8.67
N VAL A 31 9.47 -1.28 -8.36
CA VAL A 31 9.14 0.16 -8.42
C VAL A 31 9.05 0.73 -7.01
N GLY A 32 9.91 1.69 -6.69
CA GLY A 32 9.89 2.39 -5.40
C GLY A 32 8.73 3.38 -5.29
N CYS A 33 8.07 3.42 -4.14
CA CYS A 33 6.99 4.36 -3.85
C CYS A 33 6.90 4.72 -2.36
N HIS A 34 6.11 5.74 -2.07
CA HIS A 34 5.73 6.11 -0.70
C HIS A 34 4.29 5.70 -0.45
N LEU A 35 4.05 5.03 0.68
CA LEU A 35 2.76 4.55 1.13
C LEU A 35 2.19 5.48 2.20
N ARG A 36 0.93 5.88 2.05
CA ARG A 36 0.10 6.47 3.11
C ARG A 36 -1.11 5.58 3.35
N GLU A 37 -1.33 5.20 4.60
CA GLU A 37 -2.51 4.43 4.99
C GLU A 37 -3.69 5.39 5.19
N GLU A 38 -4.83 5.13 4.56
CA GLU A 38 -6.03 5.98 4.67
C GLU A 38 -7.05 5.39 5.68
N GLY A 39 -6.73 4.23 6.25
CA GLY A 39 -7.55 3.51 7.24
C GLY A 39 -8.19 2.26 6.66
N GLY A 40 -8.49 1.29 7.52
CA GLY A 40 -8.98 -0.03 7.08
C GLY A 40 -7.95 -0.73 6.19
N ASP A 41 -8.41 -1.23 5.04
CA ASP A 41 -7.57 -1.89 4.04
C ASP A 41 -7.19 -0.96 2.88
N ASP A 42 -7.51 0.34 2.97
CA ASP A 42 -7.27 1.30 1.90
C ASP A 42 -5.98 2.11 2.12
N ALA A 43 -5.28 2.37 1.03
CA ALA A 43 -4.07 3.16 1.04
C ALA A 43 -3.85 3.95 -0.25
N ARG A 44 -2.93 4.92 -0.17
CA ARG A 44 -2.46 5.71 -1.30
C ARG A 44 -0.96 5.53 -1.49
N LEU A 45 -0.57 5.32 -2.74
CA LEU A 45 0.82 5.24 -3.18
C LEU A 45 1.19 6.51 -3.94
N GLU A 46 2.32 7.10 -3.58
CA GLU A 46 2.91 8.28 -4.23
C GLU A 46 4.22 7.83 -4.90
N MET A 47 4.39 8.10 -6.20
CA MET A 47 5.56 7.69 -6.99
C MET A 47 5.80 8.63 -8.17
N ILE A 48 6.95 8.52 -8.85
CA ILE A 48 7.28 9.37 -10.01
C ILE A 48 6.34 9.10 -11.19
N SER A 49 6.03 7.83 -11.46
CA SER A 49 5.17 7.40 -12.57
C SER A 49 4.43 6.13 -12.22
N ALA A 50 3.16 6.05 -12.63
CA ALA A 50 2.33 4.84 -12.52
C ALA A 50 2.27 4.02 -13.82
N ALA A 51 3.09 4.37 -14.82
CA ALA A 51 3.17 3.64 -16.07
C ALA A 51 3.64 2.20 -15.83
N GLY A 52 2.99 1.22 -16.47
CA GLY A 52 3.35 -0.19 -16.34
C GLY A 52 2.89 -0.87 -15.05
N ILE A 53 2.40 -0.13 -14.05
CA ILE A 53 1.84 -0.73 -12.83
C ILE A 53 0.54 -1.47 -13.20
N PRO A 54 0.39 -2.78 -12.92
CA PRO A 54 -0.82 -3.54 -13.21
C PRO A 54 -1.97 -3.20 -12.23
N GLU A 55 -3.17 -3.73 -12.48
CA GLU A 55 -4.30 -3.56 -11.56
C GLU A 55 -4.09 -4.29 -10.22
N HIS A 56 -3.45 -5.46 -10.26
CA HIS A 56 -3.14 -6.26 -9.10
C HIS A 56 -1.63 -6.46 -8.99
N PHE A 57 -1.06 -6.22 -7.82
CA PHE A 57 0.38 -6.39 -7.57
C PHE A 57 0.68 -6.70 -6.11
N VAL A 58 1.90 -7.14 -5.85
CA VAL A 58 2.43 -7.28 -4.49
C VAL A 58 3.09 -5.97 -4.08
N LEU A 59 2.71 -5.45 -2.92
CA LEU A 59 3.35 -4.31 -2.27
C LEU A 59 4.15 -4.79 -1.07
N ALA A 60 5.46 -4.58 -1.10
CA ALA A 60 6.35 -4.76 0.05
C ALA A 60 6.46 -3.45 0.83
N VAL A 61 6.15 -3.47 2.12
CA VAL A 61 6.14 -2.32 3.02
C VAL A 61 7.21 -2.51 4.09
N GLY A 62 8.11 -1.52 4.22
CA GLY A 62 9.25 -1.63 5.13
C GLY A 62 10.15 -2.84 4.81
N ASP A 63 10.52 -3.59 5.85
CA ASP A 63 11.53 -4.65 5.78
C ASP A 63 10.97 -6.07 5.58
N GLY A 64 9.68 -6.23 5.23
CA GLY A 64 9.16 -7.57 4.90
C GLY A 64 7.66 -7.81 4.96
N ASP A 65 6.83 -6.79 5.16
CA ASP A 65 5.38 -6.95 5.06
C ASP A 65 4.96 -6.90 3.59
N GLU A 66 4.64 -8.05 3.00
CA GLU A 66 4.17 -8.17 1.61
C GLU A 66 2.65 -8.38 1.55
N ARG A 67 1.95 -7.46 0.88
CA ARG A 67 0.50 -7.45 0.76
C ARG A 67 0.06 -7.47 -0.69
N LEU A 68 -0.97 -8.25 -0.99
CA LEU A 68 -1.63 -8.18 -2.30
C LEU A 68 -2.49 -6.91 -2.33
N ALA A 69 -2.29 -6.08 -3.34
CA ALA A 69 -2.98 -4.81 -3.52
C ALA A 69 -3.72 -4.79 -4.86
N ARG A 70 -4.93 -4.21 -4.85
CA ARG A 70 -5.72 -3.91 -6.05
C ARG A 70 -5.85 -2.41 -6.21
N VAL A 71 -5.58 -1.90 -7.40
CA VAL A 71 -5.79 -0.49 -7.76
C VAL A 71 -7.28 -0.17 -7.80
N THR A 72 -7.69 0.87 -7.09
CA THR A 72 -9.05 1.40 -7.09
C THR A 72 -9.17 2.71 -7.85
N CYS A 73 -8.10 3.52 -7.89
CA CYS A 73 -8.06 4.78 -8.63
C CYS A 73 -6.61 5.15 -9.00
N ARG A 74 -6.45 5.89 -10.10
CA ARG A 74 -5.16 6.45 -10.55
C ARG A 74 -5.31 7.92 -10.86
N LYS A 75 -4.29 8.70 -10.53
CA LYS A 75 -4.18 10.10 -10.89
C LYS A 75 -2.73 10.44 -11.24
N GLN A 76 -2.52 11.00 -12.42
CA GLN A 76 -1.23 11.55 -12.83
C GLN A 76 -1.28 13.07 -12.69
N GLY A 77 -0.26 13.66 -12.09
CA GLY A 77 -0.15 15.11 -11.90
C GLY A 77 1.26 15.62 -12.11
N ALA A 78 1.44 16.93 -11.95
CA ALA A 78 2.73 17.61 -12.12
C ALA A 78 3.81 17.11 -11.15
N ASN A 79 3.42 16.57 -10.00
CA ASN A 79 4.32 16.09 -8.94
C ASN A 79 4.51 14.55 -8.96
N GLY A 80 4.12 13.89 -10.04
CA GLY A 80 4.19 12.43 -10.18
C GLY A 80 2.81 11.77 -10.23
N ALA A 81 2.77 10.50 -9.83
CA ALA A 81 1.59 9.66 -9.86
C ALA A 81 1.09 9.32 -8.46
N GLU A 82 -0.22 9.34 -8.29
CA GLU A 82 -0.95 8.87 -7.12
C GLU A 82 -1.79 7.65 -7.53
N ILE A 83 -1.68 6.55 -6.77
CA ILE A 83 -2.51 5.35 -6.95
C ILE A 83 -3.21 5.05 -5.64
N TRP A 84 -4.53 4.93 -5.67
CA TRP A 84 -5.29 4.38 -4.54
C TRP A 84 -5.38 2.87 -4.70
N VAL A 85 -5.18 2.17 -3.59
CA VAL A 85 -5.21 0.72 -3.54
C VAL A 85 -6.04 0.24 -2.37
N GLN A 86 -6.61 -0.95 -2.55
CA GLN A 86 -7.18 -1.74 -1.49
C GLN A 86 -6.32 -2.99 -1.27
N PHE A 87 -5.94 -3.25 -0.02
CA PHE A 87 -5.24 -4.46 0.38
C PHE A 87 -6.21 -5.64 0.44
N LEU A 88 -5.83 -6.74 -0.19
CA LEU A 88 -6.62 -7.96 -0.25
C LEU A 88 -6.16 -9.02 0.77
N GLY A 89 -5.03 -8.78 1.43
CA GLY A 89 -4.43 -9.69 2.41
C GLY A 89 -2.92 -9.88 2.19
N PRO A 90 -2.28 -10.80 2.92
CA PRO A 90 -0.86 -11.12 2.76
C PRO A 90 -0.60 -11.76 1.39
N ALA A 91 0.49 -11.36 0.73
CA ALA A 91 0.88 -11.90 -0.57
C ALA A 91 1.53 -13.29 -0.46
N ARG A 92 2.20 -13.58 0.66
CA ARG A 92 2.72 -14.92 0.95
C ARG A 92 1.58 -15.81 1.45
N LEU A 93 1.23 -16.82 0.67
CA LEU A 93 0.42 -17.94 1.16
C LEU A 93 1.15 -18.56 2.34
N ALA A 94 0.47 -18.71 3.48
CA ALA A 94 1.01 -19.45 4.61
C ALA A 94 1.43 -20.84 4.10
N ALA A 95 2.72 -21.16 4.25
CA ALA A 95 3.30 -22.44 3.89
C ALA A 95 2.81 -23.54 4.83
#